data_AF-A0A2V9PT11-F1
#
_entry.id   AF-A0A2V9PT11-F1
#
_cell.length_a   1.000
_cell.length_b   1.000
_cell.length_c   1.000
_cell.angle_alpha   90.00
_cell.angle_beta   90.00
_cell.angle_gamma   90.00
#
_symmetry.space_group_name_H-M   'P 1'
#
loop_
_entity.id
_entity.type
_entity.pdbx_description
1 polymer ?
#
loop_
_entity_poly.entity_id
_entity_poly.type
_entity_poly.pdbx_seq_one_letter_code
_entity_poly.pdbx_strand_id
1 'polypeptide(L)'
;VRNIAEVTTAIANGDLSKKITVDVRGEILEMKNTINTLVDRLSSFASEVTRVAREVGSEGILGGQAEVRGVSGTWKDLTDSVNFMAGNLTAQVRNIALVTTAVARGDLSKKITVDVKGEIAELKDTVNTMVDQLSS
;
A
#
# COMPACT_ATOMS: atom_id res chain seq x y z
N VAL A 1 -3.28 -32.48 17.42
CA VAL A 1 -3.84 -31.22 17.98
C VAL A 1 -2.77 -30.22 18.44
N ARG A 2 -1.71 -30.64 19.16
CA ARG A 2 -0.59 -29.72 19.57
C ARG A 2 -0.05 -28.83 18.45
N ASN A 3 0.21 -29.40 17.27
CA ASN A 3 0.70 -28.66 16.11
C ASN A 3 -0.28 -27.59 15.57
N ILE A 4 -1.59 -27.79 15.71
CA ILE A 4 -2.60 -26.81 15.26
C ILE A 4 -2.62 -25.60 16.19
N ALA A 5 -2.66 -25.85 17.50
CA ALA A 5 -2.67 -24.79 18.51
C ALA A 5 -1.39 -23.93 18.46
N GLU A 6 -0.24 -24.55 18.22
CA GLU A 6 1.03 -23.85 18.02
C GLU A 6 0.98 -22.93 16.80
N VAL A 7 0.50 -23.41 15.65
CA VAL A 7 0.39 -22.61 14.43
C VAL A 7 -0.61 -21.48 14.60
N THR A 8 -1.78 -21.72 15.19
CA THR A 8 -2.76 -20.64 15.43
C THR A 8 -2.25 -19.60 16.42
N THR A 9 -1.47 -20.02 17.43
CA THR A 9 -0.80 -19.09 18.36
C THR A 9 0.29 -18.28 17.64
N ALA A 10 1.07 -18.92 16.75
CA ALA A 10 2.07 -18.25 15.92
C ALA A 10 1.42 -17.16 15.04
N ILE A 11 0.32 -17.49 14.36
CA ILE A 11 -0.46 -16.53 13.56
C ILE A 11 -0.92 -15.36 14.41
N ALA A 12 -1.48 -15.61 15.60
CA ALA A 12 -1.94 -14.55 16.50
C ALA A 12 -0.79 -13.62 16.96
N ASN A 13 0.43 -14.15 17.04
CA ASN A 13 1.64 -13.38 17.35
C ASN A 13 2.32 -12.77 16.11
N GLY A 14 1.72 -12.91 14.92
CA GLY A 14 2.27 -12.38 13.67
C GLY A 14 3.33 -13.24 12.97
N ASP A 15 3.62 -14.45 13.48
CA ASP A 15 4.50 -15.40 12.79
C ASP A 15 3.71 -16.19 11.75
N LEU A 16 3.75 -15.67 10.52
CA LEU A 16 3.09 -16.26 9.34
C LEU A 16 3.99 -17.27 8.59
N SER A 17 5.14 -17.64 9.16
CA SER A 17 6.04 -18.64 8.57
C SER A 17 5.63 -20.08 8.89
N LYS A 18 4.75 -20.27 9.87
CA LYS A 18 4.35 -21.58 10.38
C LYS A 18 3.15 -22.13 9.63
N LYS A 19 3.21 -23.42 9.29
CA LYS A 19 2.10 -24.18 8.72
C LYS A 19 1.84 -25.44 9.52
N ILE A 20 0.59 -25.89 9.49
CA ILE A 20 0.20 -27.19 10.03
C ILE A 20 0.72 -28.26 9.06
N THR A 21 1.60 -29.15 9.54
CA THR A 21 2.22 -30.19 8.71
C THR A 21 1.75 -31.60 9.06
N VAL A 22 1.20 -31.80 10.26
CA VAL A 22 0.73 -33.11 10.75
C VAL A 22 -0.29 -33.77 9.81
N ASP A 23 -0.19 -35.08 9.63
CA ASP A 23 -1.15 -35.86 8.84
C ASP A 23 -2.46 -36.03 9.61
N VAL A 24 -3.57 -35.67 8.95
CA VAL A 24 -4.91 -35.57 9.54
C VAL A 24 -5.92 -35.95 8.47
N ARG A 25 -7.11 -36.39 8.90
CA ARG A 25 -8.18 -36.88 8.02
C ARG A 25 -9.53 -36.28 8.42
N GLY A 26 -10.51 -36.38 7.53
CA GLY A 26 -11.86 -35.87 7.76
C GLY A 26 -11.87 -34.36 8.01
N GLU A 27 -12.72 -33.90 8.91
CA GLU A 27 -12.91 -32.47 9.24
C GLU A 27 -11.61 -31.78 9.71
N ILE A 28 -10.69 -32.53 10.35
CA ILE A 28 -9.41 -31.96 10.79
C ILE A 28 -8.50 -31.66 9.58
N LEU A 29 -8.60 -32.44 8.49
CA LEU A 29 -7.89 -32.14 7.25
C LEU A 29 -8.42 -30.87 6.58
N GLU A 30 -9.74 -30.71 6.55
CA GLU A 30 -10.37 -29.50 6.02
C GLU A 30 -9.99 -28.26 6.83
N MET A 31 -10.01 -28.38 8.17
CA MET A 31 -9.55 -27.32 9.07
C MET A 31 -8.06 -26.98 8.84
N LYS A 32 -7.19 -27.98 8.75
CA LYS A 32 -5.75 -27.80 8.43
C LYS A 32 -5.57 -27.02 7.12
N ASN A 33 -6.27 -27.42 6.06
CA ASN A 33 -6.16 -26.79 4.76
C ASN A 33 -6.68 -25.35 4.78
N THR A 34 -7.77 -25.10 5.50
CA THR A 34 -8.35 -23.76 5.68
C THR A 34 -7.39 -22.84 6.43
N ILE A 35 -6.80 -23.30 7.54
CA ILE A 35 -5.82 -22.52 8.31
C ILE A 35 -4.55 -22.27 7.50
N ASN A 36 -4.02 -23.27 6.79
CA ASN A 36 -2.83 -23.07 5.96
C ASN A 36 -3.09 -22.08 4.81
N THR A 37 -4.29 -22.12 4.21
CA THR A 37 -4.71 -21.14 3.20
C THR A 37 -4.83 -19.74 3.79
N LEU A 38 -5.33 -19.61 5.03
CA LEU A 38 -5.36 -18.35 5.76
C LEU A 38 -3.95 -17.79 5.97
N VAL A 39 -2.99 -18.62 6.40
CA VAL A 39 -1.58 -18.24 6.56
C VAL A 39 -1.00 -17.72 5.25
N ASP A 40 -1.22 -18.43 4.15
CA ASP A 40 -0.69 -18.04 2.84
C ASP A 40 -1.23 -16.69 2.36
N ARG A 41 -2.53 -16.45 2.56
CA ARG A 41 -3.17 -15.16 2.22
C ARG A 41 -2.65 -14.02 3.09
N LEU A 42 -2.57 -14.24 4.40
CA LEU A 42 -2.02 -13.27 5.36
C LEU A 42 -0.57 -12.90 5.01
N SER A 43 0.26 -13.91 4.75
CA SER A 43 1.67 -13.73 4.43
C SER A 43 1.87 -12.95 3.13
N SER A 44 1.11 -13.32 2.09
CA SER A 44 1.15 -12.62 0.80
C SER A 44 0.72 -11.16 0.93
N PHE A 45 -0.37 -10.89 1.65
CA PHE A 45 -0.85 -9.53 1.89
C PHE A 45 0.17 -8.71 2.68
N ALA A 46 0.70 -9.24 3.78
CA ALA A 46 1.68 -8.54 4.61
C ALA A 46 2.95 -8.18 3.83
N SER A 47 3.44 -9.10 2.99
CA SER A 47 4.58 -8.87 2.11
C SER A 47 4.30 -7.74 1.12
N GLU A 48 3.16 -7.77 0.43
CA GLU A 48 2.81 -6.77 -0.57
C GLU A 48 2.59 -5.37 0.03
N VAL A 49 1.91 -5.27 1.17
CA VAL A 49 1.73 -3.98 1.86
C VAL A 49 3.07 -3.41 2.32
N THR A 50 3.95 -4.24 2.87
CA THR A 50 5.29 -3.82 3.30
C THR A 50 6.11 -3.32 2.11
N ARG A 51 6.02 -4.03 0.97
CA ARG A 51 6.70 -3.64 -0.27
C ARG A 51 6.21 -2.29 -0.78
N VAL A 52 4.90 -2.11 -0.93
CA VAL A 52 4.32 -0.84 -1.42
C VAL A 52 4.63 0.33 -0.49
N ALA A 53 4.52 0.12 0.83
CA ALA A 53 4.85 1.15 1.80
C ALA A 53 6.32 1.59 1.70
N ARG A 54 7.24 0.63 1.51
CA ARG A 54 8.66 0.91 1.31
C ARG A 54 8.91 1.64 -0.01
N GLU A 55 8.40 1.11 -1.12
CA GLU A 55 8.61 1.68 -2.47
C GLU A 55 8.08 3.12 -2.54
N VAL A 56 6.81 3.33 -2.20
CA VAL A 56 6.15 4.63 -2.36
C VAL A 56 6.54 5.60 -1.24
N GLY A 57 6.62 5.10 0.00
CA GLY A 57 6.80 5.95 1.18
C GLY A 57 8.25 6.23 1.55
N SER A 58 9.18 5.30 1.30
CA SER A 58 10.59 5.46 1.70
C SER A 58 11.53 5.64 0.52
N GLU A 59 11.35 4.87 -0.54
CA GLU A 59 12.24 4.90 -1.71
C GLU A 59 11.79 5.93 -2.76
N GLY A 60 10.58 6.49 -2.63
CA GLY A 60 10.03 7.46 -3.58
C GLY A 60 9.71 6.86 -4.95
N ILE A 61 9.64 5.54 -5.06
CA ILE A 61 9.25 4.81 -6.27
C ILE A 61 7.73 4.89 -6.40
N LEU A 62 7.28 5.94 -7.07
CA LEU A 62 5.85 6.22 -7.25
C LEU A 62 5.22 5.29 -8.29
N GLY A 63 3.98 4.88 -8.04
CA GLY A 63 3.20 4.01 -8.92
C GLY A 63 3.22 2.53 -8.53
N GLY A 64 3.94 2.15 -7.47
CA GLY A 64 3.88 0.81 -6.89
C GLY A 64 2.47 0.51 -6.35
N GLN A 65 1.96 -0.68 -6.68
CA GLN A 65 0.68 -1.20 -6.21
C GLN A 65 0.84 -2.63 -5.71
N ALA A 66 0.06 -3.00 -4.71
CA ALA A 66 0.00 -4.33 -4.13
C ALA A 66 -0.80 -5.26 -5.06
N GLU A 67 -0.23 -6.42 -5.37
CA GLU A 67 -0.90 -7.49 -6.12
C GLU A 67 -1.01 -8.74 -5.25
N VAL A 68 -2.13 -8.89 -4.54
CA VAL A 68 -2.39 -10.08 -3.73
C VAL A 68 -3.34 -11.00 -4.47
N ARG A 69 -2.85 -12.16 -4.93
CA ARG A 69 -3.65 -13.11 -5.70
C ARG A 69 -4.63 -13.88 -4.83
N GLY A 70 -5.83 -14.15 -5.37
CA GLY A 70 -6.81 -15.02 -4.72
C GLY A 70 -7.45 -14.42 -3.46
N VAL A 71 -7.39 -13.09 -3.29
CA VAL A 71 -8.09 -12.36 -2.23
C VAL A 71 -9.51 -12.02 -2.65
N SER A 72 -10.43 -12.06 -1.69
CA SER A 72 -11.83 -11.66 -1.82
C SER A 72 -12.33 -11.08 -0.49
N GLY A 73 -13.48 -10.42 -0.53
CA GLY A 73 -14.06 -9.74 0.64
C GLY A 73 -13.07 -8.77 1.28
N THR A 74 -12.97 -8.81 2.60
CA THR A 74 -12.12 -7.90 3.39
C THR A 74 -10.67 -7.83 2.92
N TRP A 75 -10.08 -8.93 2.46
CA TRP A 75 -8.70 -8.95 1.96
C TRP A 75 -8.54 -8.12 0.68
N LYS A 76 -9.54 -8.17 -0.19
CA LYS A 76 -9.58 -7.36 -1.41
C LYS A 76 -9.76 -5.88 -1.04
N ASP A 77 -10.70 -5.58 -0.15
CA ASP A 77 -10.97 -4.20 0.28
C ASP A 77 -9.73 -3.53 0.89
N LEU A 78 -8.96 -4.28 1.69
CA LEU A 78 -7.69 -3.81 2.25
C LEU A 78 -6.63 -3.57 1.17
N THR A 79 -6.51 -4.49 0.20
CA THR A 79 -5.57 -4.34 -0.92
C THR A 79 -5.92 -3.11 -1.77
N ASP A 80 -7.20 -2.95 -2.09
CA ASP A 80 -7.70 -1.82 -2.87
C ASP A 80 -7.51 -0.49 -2.11
N SER A 81 -7.68 -0.49 -0.78
CA SER A 81 -7.45 0.70 0.06
C SER A 81 -5.98 1.14 0.07
N VAL A 82 -5.04 0.19 0.20
CA VAL A 82 -3.60 0.48 0.11
C VAL A 82 -3.24 1.01 -1.28
N ASN A 83 -3.79 0.41 -2.33
CA ASN A 83 -3.57 0.84 -3.70
C ASN A 83 -4.15 2.22 -3.99
N PHE A 84 -5.30 2.55 -3.42
CA PHE A 84 -5.90 3.87 -3.52
C PHE A 84 -5.04 4.94 -2.83
N MET A 85 -4.54 4.66 -1.63
CA MET A 85 -3.63 5.55 -0.91
C MET A 85 -2.33 5.78 -1.70
N ALA A 86 -1.67 4.70 -2.13
CA ALA A 86 -0.44 4.76 -2.92
C ALA A 86 -0.63 5.50 -4.26
N GLY A 87 -1.76 5.27 -4.92
CA GLY A 87 -2.13 5.93 -6.17
C GLY A 87 -2.36 7.42 -6.00
N ASN A 88 -3.08 7.83 -4.94
CA ASN A 88 -3.29 9.25 -4.64
C ASN A 88 -1.97 9.97 -4.35
N LEU A 89 -1.12 9.42 -3.47
CA LEU A 89 0.18 9.99 -3.17
C LEU A 89 1.05 10.11 -4.43
N THR A 90 1.08 9.06 -5.26
CA THR A 90 1.79 9.07 -6.54
C THR A 90 1.33 10.21 -7.45
N ALA A 91 0.02 10.35 -7.64
CA ALA A 91 -0.54 11.38 -8.51
C ALA A 91 -0.25 12.79 -7.97
N GLN A 92 -0.42 12.98 -6.66
CA GLN A 92 -0.21 14.27 -6.01
C GLN A 92 1.25 14.71 -6.09
N VAL A 93 2.19 13.85 -5.70
CA VAL A 93 3.63 14.16 -5.71
C VAL A 93 4.13 14.39 -7.14
N ARG A 94 3.70 13.59 -8.13
CA ARG A 94 4.10 13.81 -9.53
C ARG A 94 3.62 15.15 -10.09
N ASN A 95 2.38 15.56 -9.78
CA ASN A 95 1.88 16.86 -10.23
C ASN A 95 2.69 18.01 -9.63
N ILE A 96 3.00 17.95 -8.33
CA ILE A 96 3.84 18.96 -7.67
C ILE A 96 5.23 18.99 -8.31
N ALA A 97 5.87 17.83 -8.48
CA ALA A 97 7.20 17.72 -9.07
C ALA A 97 7.27 18.27 -10.51
N LEU A 98 6.22 18.06 -11.32
CA LEU A 98 6.14 18.61 -12.67
C LEU A 98 6.12 20.14 -12.66
N VAL A 99 5.28 20.74 -11.81
CA VAL A 99 5.15 22.20 -11.72
C VAL A 99 6.42 22.83 -11.16
N THR A 100 6.98 22.29 -10.08
CA THR A 100 8.23 22.81 -9.50
C THR A 100 9.41 22.68 -10.47
N THR A 101 9.47 21.61 -11.27
CA THR A 101 10.47 21.46 -12.34
C THR A 101 10.29 22.50 -13.45
N ALA A 102 9.04 22.78 -13.86
CA ALA A 102 8.76 23.79 -14.88
C ALA A 102 9.19 25.19 -14.40
N VAL A 103 8.84 25.55 -13.17
CA VAL A 103 9.23 26.80 -12.51
C VAL A 103 10.75 26.93 -12.43
N ALA A 104 11.45 25.87 -12.02
CA ALA A 104 12.92 25.86 -11.97
C ALA A 104 13.57 26.04 -13.35
N ARG A 105 12.87 25.73 -14.43
CA ARG A 105 13.30 25.95 -15.82
C ARG A 105 12.82 27.30 -16.39
N GLY A 106 12.18 28.13 -15.58
CA GLY A 106 11.68 29.45 -15.97
C GLY A 106 10.27 29.45 -16.60
N ASP A 107 9.59 28.32 -16.67
CA ASP A 107 8.20 28.26 -17.12
C ASP A 107 7.24 28.50 -15.94
N LEU A 108 6.95 29.78 -15.71
CA LEU A 108 6.03 30.24 -14.65
C LEU A 108 4.56 30.20 -15.09
N SER A 109 4.26 29.69 -16.30
CA SER A 109 2.86 29.53 -16.75
C SER A 109 2.18 28.31 -16.12
N LYS A 110 2.94 27.42 -15.48
CA LYS A 110 2.44 26.17 -14.88
C LYS A 110 1.97 26.37 -13.46
N LYS A 111 0.81 25.81 -13.15
CA LYS A 111 0.25 25.71 -11.80
C LYS A 111 -0.18 24.29 -11.49
N ILE A 112 -0.20 23.96 -10.22
CA ILE A 112 -0.80 22.71 -9.74
C ILE A 112 -2.32 22.88 -9.80
N THR A 113 -2.99 22.07 -10.61
CA THR A 113 -4.45 22.14 -10.83
C THR A 113 -5.21 20.96 -10.25
N VAL A 114 -4.53 19.87 -9.89
CA VAL A 114 -5.15 18.67 -9.32
C VAL A 114 -5.93 18.99 -8.04
N ASP A 115 -7.07 18.34 -7.86
CA ASP A 115 -7.87 18.44 -6.63
C ASP A 115 -7.20 17.64 -5.50
N VAL A 116 -6.92 18.33 -4.40
CA VAL A 116 -6.17 17.82 -3.26
C VAL A 116 -6.77 18.39 -1.99
N LYS A 117 -6.56 17.68 -0.88
CA LYS A 117 -7.17 18.00 0.43
C LYS A 117 -6.11 17.97 1.52
N GLY A 118 -6.42 18.61 2.65
CA GLY A 118 -5.55 18.63 3.83
C GLY A 118 -4.18 19.26 3.53
N GLU A 119 -3.12 18.67 4.09
CA GLU A 119 -1.75 19.17 3.97
C GLU A 119 -1.26 19.30 2.52
N ILE A 120 -1.76 18.45 1.61
CA ILE A 120 -1.39 18.52 0.19
C ILE A 120 -2.04 19.73 -0.49
N ALA A 121 -3.23 20.17 -0.04
CA ALA A 121 -3.85 21.40 -0.53
C ALA A 121 -3.05 22.63 -0.10
N GLU A 122 -2.63 22.69 1.16
CA GLU A 122 -1.78 23.77 1.67
C GLU A 122 -0.45 23.84 0.90
N LEU A 123 0.15 22.69 0.60
CA LEU A 123 1.36 22.62 -0.23
C LEU A 123 1.12 23.14 -1.66
N LYS A 124 0.01 22.74 -2.29
CA LYS A 124 -0.40 23.23 -3.62
C LYS A 124 -0.52 24.75 -3.62
N ASP A 125 -1.21 25.32 -2.64
CA ASP A 125 -1.46 26.77 -2.57
C ASP A 125 -0.17 27.54 -2.33
N THR A 126 0.72 27.00 -1.49
CA THR A 126 2.06 27.54 -1.24
C THR A 126 2.88 27.59 -2.53
N VAL A 127 2.94 26.47 -3.27
CA VAL A 127 3.69 26.40 -4.53
C VAL A 127 3.09 27.34 -5.58
N ASN A 128 1.77 27.36 -5.75
CA ASN A 128 1.12 28.23 -6.72
C ASN A 128 1.33 29.72 -6.40
N THR A 129 1.30 30.09 -5.12
CA THR A 129 1.58 31.47 -4.67
C THR A 129 3.03 31.87 -4.97
N MET A 130 3.99 30.96 -4.76
CA MET A 130 5.38 31.18 -5.13
C MET A 130 5.53 31.42 -6.65
N VAL A 131 4.81 30.66 -7.50
CA VAL A 131 4.82 30.88 -8.96
C VAL A 131 4.31 32.27 -9.30
N ASP A 132 3.19 32.69 -8.70
CA ASP A 132 2.61 34.01 -8.94
C ASP A 132 3.58 35.14 -8.59
N GLN A 133 4.25 35.03 -7.44
CA GLN A 133 5.24 36.01 -6.99
C GLN A 133 6.47 36.10 -7.90
N LEU A 134 6.94 34.97 -8.44
CA LEU A 134 8.10 34.95 -9.36
C LEU A 134 7.75 35.49 -10.75
N SER A 135 6.47 35.45 -11.14
CA SER A 135 6.00 35.91 -12.44
C SER A 135 5.68 37.41 -12.50
N SER A 136 5.74 38.08 -11.36
CA SER A 136 5.48 39.52 -11.17
C SER A 136 6.76 40.34 -11.22
#